data_AF-A0A2M9E602-F1
#
_entry.id   AF-A0A2M9E602-F1
#
_cell.length_a   1.000
_cell.length_b   1.000
_cell.length_c   1.000
_cell.angle_alpha   90.00
_cell.angle_beta   90.00
_cell.angle_gamma   90.00
#
_symmetry.space_group_name_H-M   'P 1'
#
loop_
_entity.id
_entity.type
_entity.pdbx_description
1 polymer ?
#
loop_
_entity_poly.entity_id
_entity_poly.type
_entity_poly.pdbx_seq_one_letter_code
_entity_poly.pdbx_strand_id
1 'polypeptide(L)' 'MLKQRCDLEDIRAKFADLDSNRDGYLRPEELPMEHSLSQHFAGVDFNGDERLSLAEVAEHDAETNPVE' A
#
# COMPACT_ATOMS: atom_id res chain seq x y z
N MET A 1 6.43 26.50 -3.83
CA MET A 1 6.05 25.54 -4.89
C MET A 1 6.83 24.25 -4.63
N LEU A 2 6.21 23.09 -4.88
CA LEU A 2 6.59 21.72 -4.48
C LEU A 2 6.21 21.31 -3.03
N LYS A 3 4.91 21.22 -2.75
CA LYS A 3 4.34 20.48 -1.59
C LYS A 3 3.72 19.15 -2.06
N GLN A 4 4.40 18.38 -2.90
CA GLN A 4 3.78 17.18 -3.50
C GLN A 4 4.79 16.14 -3.96
N ARG A 5 5.79 15.87 -3.11
CA ARG A 5 6.71 14.74 -3.27
C ARG A 5 6.87 13.91 -1.98
N CYS A 6 6.24 14.32 -0.87
CA CYS A 6 6.44 13.68 0.42
C CYS A 6 5.52 12.47 0.67
N ASP A 7 4.48 12.29 -0.14
CA ASP A 7 3.47 11.26 0.11
C ASP A 7 3.88 9.90 -0.51
N LEU A 8 4.34 9.92 -1.76
CA LEU A 8 4.79 8.71 -2.47
C LEU A 8 6.04 8.06 -1.87
N GLU A 9 6.97 8.86 -1.32
CA GLU A 9 8.21 8.33 -0.73
C GLU A 9 7.93 7.60 0.59
N ASP A 10 7.02 8.10 1.42
CA ASP A 10 6.61 7.46 2.69
C ASP A 10 5.82 6.17 2.44
N ILE A 11 4.87 6.23 1.49
CA ILE A 11 4.11 5.05 1.05
C ILE A 11 5.06 4.00 0.49
N ARG A 12 6.04 4.39 -0.33
CA ARG A 12 7.03 3.47 -0.88
C ARG A 12 7.93 2.87 0.21
N ALA A 13 8.28 3.65 1.23
CA ALA A 13 9.08 3.14 2.35
C ALA A 13 8.29 2.10 3.17
N LYS A 14 7.03 2.38 3.51
CA LYS A 14 6.12 1.44 4.19
C LYS A 14 5.83 0.20 3.34
N PHE A 15 5.60 0.39 2.05
CA PHE A 15 5.40 -0.71 1.10
C PHE A 15 6.63 -1.61 1.05
N ALA A 16 7.83 -1.03 0.96
CA ALA A 16 9.08 -1.77 0.92
C ALA A 16 9.44 -2.46 2.26
N ASP A 17 8.87 -2.00 3.37
CA ASP A 17 8.99 -2.65 4.69
C ASP A 17 8.12 -3.92 4.75
N LEU A 18 6.94 -3.87 4.14
CA LEU A 18 6.01 -5.01 4.07
C LEU A 18 6.38 -6.00 2.94
N ASP A 19 6.94 -5.52 1.83
CA ASP A 19 7.33 -6.32 0.66
C ASP A 19 8.63 -7.07 0.94
N SER A 20 8.50 -8.23 1.57
CA SER A 20 9.62 -9.09 1.96
C SER A 20 10.36 -9.64 0.75
N ASN A 21 9.66 -9.94 -0.35
CA ASN A 21 10.27 -10.46 -1.56
C ASN A 21 10.84 -9.38 -2.49
N ARG A 22 10.50 -8.11 -2.27
CA ARG A 22 10.89 -6.96 -3.10
C ARG A 22 10.50 -7.13 -4.56
N ASP A 23 9.36 -7.76 -4.79
CA ASP A 23 8.80 -8.03 -6.12
C ASP A 23 8.00 -6.82 -6.62
N GLY A 24 7.73 -5.82 -5.76
CA GLY A 24 6.93 -4.64 -6.08
C GLY A 24 5.43 -4.87 -5.89
N TYR A 25 5.05 -5.97 -5.24
CA TYR A 25 3.68 -6.39 -4.97
C TYR A 25 3.55 -6.90 -3.54
N LEU A 26 2.51 -6.50 -2.83
CA LEU A 26 2.18 -7.01 -1.50
C LEU A 26 1.14 -8.11 -1.58
N ARG A 27 1.50 -9.30 -1.10
CA ARG A 27 0.61 -10.45 -1.04
C ARG A 27 -0.05 -10.55 0.33
N PRO A 28 -1.24 -11.15 0.45
CA PRO A 28 -1.85 -11.43 1.74
C PRO A 28 -0.98 -12.34 2.62
N GLU A 29 -0.08 -13.12 2.01
CA GLU A 29 0.93 -13.93 2.71
C GLU A 29 2.07 -13.09 3.33
N GLU A 30 2.36 -11.92 2.74
CA GLU A 30 3.39 -10.98 3.22
C GLU A 30 2.79 -9.95 4.20
N LEU A 31 1.48 -9.77 4.16
CA LEU A 31 0.75 -8.93 5.10
C LEU A 31 0.39 -9.72 6.36
N PRO A 32 0.66 -9.18 7.56
CA PRO A 32 0.13 -9.78 8.78
C PRO A 32 -1.41 -9.70 8.77
N MET A 33 -2.09 -10.77 9.20
CA MET A 33 -3.56 -10.81 9.26
C MET A 33 -4.16 -9.71 10.17
N GLU A 34 -3.37 -9.18 11.10
CA GLU A 34 -3.74 -8.08 11.99
C GLU A 34 -3.60 -6.69 11.32
N HIS A 35 -3.05 -6.62 10.11
CA HIS A 35 -2.84 -5.36 9.39
C HIS A 35 -4.14 -4.90 8.74
N SER A 36 -4.46 -3.60 8.84
CA SER A 36 -5.66 -3.01 8.21
C SER A 36 -5.69 -3.25 6.70
N LEU A 37 -4.53 -3.27 6.05
CA LEU A 37 -4.38 -3.61 4.63
C LEU A 37 -4.83 -5.03 4.29
N SER A 38 -4.66 -6.00 5.20
CA SER A 38 -5.18 -7.36 5.02
C SER A 38 -6.70 -7.43 5.19
N GLN A 39 -7.28 -6.59 6.06
CA GLN A 39 -8.74 -6.51 6.24
C GLN A 39 -9.43 -5.79 5.08
N HIS A 40 -8.77 -4.77 4.53
CA HIS A 40 -9.23 -3.99 3.39
C HIS A 40 -8.66 -4.49 2.06
N PHE A 41 -8.00 -5.64 2.04
CA PHE A 41 -7.30 -6.17 0.88
C PHE A 41 -8.20 -6.22 -0.36
N ALA A 42 -9.41 -6.77 -0.21
CA ALA A 42 -10.38 -6.87 -1.29
C ALA A 42 -10.95 -5.50 -1.76
N GLY A 43 -10.77 -4.44 -0.97
CA GLY A 43 -11.14 -3.07 -1.36
C GLY A 43 -10.00 -2.30 -2.01
N VAL A 44 -8.74 -2.71 -1.77
CA VAL A 44 -7.53 -2.11 -2.36
C VAL A 44 -7.08 -2.88 -3.60
N ASP A 45 -7.37 -4.18 -3.67
CA ASP A 45 -7.12 -5.05 -4.81
C ASP A 45 -8.18 -4.80 -5.90
N PHE A 46 -7.90 -3.84 -6.78
CA PHE A 46 -8.83 -3.46 -7.84
C PHE A 46 -8.80 -4.44 -9.02
N ASN A 47 -7.66 -5.11 -9.22
CA ASN A 47 -7.47 -6.03 -10.34
C ASN A 47 -7.84 -7.49 -9.99
N GLY A 48 -7.98 -7.82 -8.70
CA GLY A 48 -8.37 -9.14 -8.21
C GLY A 48 -7.28 -10.19 -8.42
N ASP A 49 -6.01 -9.80 -8.46
CA ASP A 49 -4.86 -10.72 -8.60
C ASP A 49 -4.39 -11.28 -7.25
N GLU A 50 -5.09 -10.96 -6.16
CA GLU A 50 -4.68 -11.31 -4.80
C GLU A 50 -3.32 -10.67 -4.43
N ARG A 51 -3.01 -9.52 -5.05
CA ARG A 51 -1.77 -8.76 -4.85
C ARG A 51 -2.02 -7.27 -4.92
N LEU A 52 -1.36 -6.51 -4.05
CA LEU A 52 -1.46 -5.07 -4.04
C LEU A 52 -0.22 -4.45 -4.64
N SER A 53 -0.41 -3.74 -5.74
CA SER A 53 0.64 -2.96 -6.37
C SER A 53 0.93 -1.69 -5.57
N LEU A 54 2.13 -1.14 -5.67
CA LEU A 54 2.47 0.15 -5.05
C LEU A 54 1.45 1.26 -5.40
N ALA A 55 0.91 1.25 -6.62
CA ALA A 55 -0.11 2.20 -7.05
C ALA A 55 -1.43 2.04 -6.29
N GLU A 56 -1.88 0.80 -6.07
CA GLU A 56 -3.12 0.49 -5.36
C GLU A 56 -3.01 0.86 -3.87
N VAL A 57 -1.87 0.54 -3.27
CA VAL A 57 -1.57 0.93 -1.88
C VAL A 57 -1.46 2.45 -1.76
N ALA A 58 -0.84 3.13 -2.73
CA ALA A 58 -0.71 4.57 -2.71
C ALA A 58 -2.04 5.30 -2.86
N GLU A 59 -2.95 4.77 -3.68
CA GLU A 59 -4.29 5.34 -3.83
C GLU A 59 -5.11 5.19 -2.54
N HIS A 60 -5.04 4.01 -1.89
CA HIS A 60 -5.70 3.77 -0.61
C HIS A 60 -5.11 4.57 0.57
N ASP A 61 -3.78 4.66 0.70
CA ASP A 61 -3.13 5.40 1.80
C ASP A 61 -3.39 6.91 1.67
N ALA A 62 -3.41 7.43 0.43
CA ALA A 62 -3.79 8.81 0.15
C ALA A 62 -5.26 9.12 0.50
N GLU A 63 -6.16 8.13 0.41
CA GLU A 63 -7.56 8.27 0.80
C GLU A 63 -7.76 8.15 2.31
N THR A 64 -7.02 7.26 2.97
CA THR A 64 -7.24 6.92 4.39
C THR A 64 -6.57 7.89 5.35
N ASN A 65 -5.49 8.55 4.95
CA ASN A 65 -4.76 9.50 5.78
C ASN A 65 -4.77 10.91 5.13
N PRO A 66 -5.90 11.63 5.15
CA PRO A 66 -5.88 13.04 4.80
C PRO A 66 -4.95 13.76 5.79
N VAL A 67 -3.93 14.42 5.25
CA VAL A 67 -3.00 15.26 6.01
C VAL A 67 -3.80 16.31 6.80
N GLU A 68 -4.03 16.09 8.09
CA GLU A 68 -4.47 17.13 9.05
C GLU A 68 -3.31 18.05 9.46
#